data_AF-A0A822G249-F1
#
_entry.id   AF-A0A822G249-F1
#
_cell.length_a   1.000
_cell.length_b   1.000
_cell.length_c   1.000
_cell.angle_alpha   90.00
_cell.angle_beta   90.00
_cell.angle_gamma   90.00
#
_symmetry.space_group_name_H-M   'P 1'
#
loop_
_entity.id
_entity.type
_entity.pdbx_description
1 polymer ?
#
loop_
_entity_poly.entity_id
_entity_poly.type
_entity_poly.pdbx_seq_one_letter_code
_entity_poly.pdbx_strand_id
1 'polypeptide(L)' 'RDYYKILGVRRSANKAEILKAYRKLAIKWHPDKYEGEDKKKAEKMFIDIAAAKEVLTDQGLYLSS' A
#
# COMPACT_ATOMS: atom_id res chain seq x y z
N ARG A 1 3.79 12.42 7.14
CA ARG A 1 3.45 10.99 6.94
C ARG A 1 4.03 10.61 5.58
N ASP A 2 5.18 9.93 5.55
CA ASP A 2 5.93 9.71 4.31
C ASP A 2 5.43 8.46 3.57
N TYR A 3 4.42 8.64 2.70
CA TYR A 3 3.83 7.57 1.88
C TYR A 3 4.86 6.81 1.02
N TYR A 4 5.88 7.52 0.54
CA TYR A 4 7.01 6.92 -0.18
C TYR A 4 7.80 5.93 0.71
N LYS A 5 8.01 6.24 1.99
CA LYS A 5 8.67 5.33 2.94
C LYS A 5 7.79 4.13 3.26
N ILE A 6 6.48 4.34 3.38
CA ILE A 6 5.49 3.28 3.65
C ILE A 6 5.47 2.25 2.52
N LEU A 7 5.49 2.72 1.27
CA LEU A 7 5.59 1.85 0.09
C LEU A 7 7.03 1.35 -0.16
N GLY A 8 8.03 1.88 0.55
CA GLY A 8 9.43 1.53 0.33
C GLY A 8 9.96 1.98 -1.04
N VAL A 9 9.41 3.06 -1.59
CA VAL A 9 9.80 3.62 -2.88
C VAL A 9 10.52 4.95 -2.71
N ARG A 10 11.28 5.36 -3.72
CA ARG A 10 11.94 6.67 -3.75
C ARG A 10 10.92 7.78 -4.01
N ARG A 11 11.23 9.01 -3.61
CA ARG A 11 10.38 10.20 -3.91
C ARG A 11 10.27 10.47 -5.42
N SER A 12 11.25 10.05 -6.21
CA SER A 12 11.21 10.07 -7.68
C SER A 12 10.55 8.83 -8.30
N ALA A 13 9.90 7.97 -7.52
CA ALA A 13 9.24 6.79 -8.06
C ALA A 13 8.05 7.18 -8.94
N ASN A 14 7.96 6.58 -10.12
CA ASN A 14 6.84 6.76 -11.03
C ASN A 14 5.61 5.96 -10.56
N LYS A 15 4.42 6.29 -11.05
CA LYS A 15 3.17 5.56 -10.75
C LYS A 15 3.31 4.04 -10.89
N ALA A 16 4.02 3.57 -11.92
CA ALA A 16 4.26 2.15 -12.14
C ALA A 16 5.05 1.49 -10.99
N GLU A 17 6.06 2.16 -10.46
CA GLU A 17 6.85 1.69 -9.31
C GLU A 17 6.00 1.67 -8.04
N ILE A 18 5.20 2.72 -7.83
CA ILE A 18 4.26 2.85 -6.71
C ILE A 18 3.24 1.71 -6.73
N LEU A 19 2.63 1.43 -7.90
CA LEU A 19 1.68 0.31 -8.08
C LEU A 19 2.33 -1.05 -7.87
N LYS A 20 3.57 -1.24 -8.34
CA LYS A 20 4.33 -2.48 -8.15
C LYS A 20 4.66 -2.72 -6.69
N ALA A 21 5.10 -1.68 -5.98
CA ALA A 21 5.36 -1.73 -4.54
C ALA A 21 4.08 -2.01 -3.74
N TYR A 22 2.99 -1.31 -4.07
CA TYR A 22 1.67 -1.56 -3.49
C TYR A 22 1.25 -3.02 -3.63
N ARG A 23 1.28 -3.60 -4.84
CA ARG A 23 0.90 -5.01 -5.06
C ARG A 23 1.74 -5.97 -4.21
N LYS A 24 3.06 -5.74 -4.16
CA LYS A 24 3.98 -6.56 -3.36
C LYS A 24 3.68 -6.48 -1.87
N LEU A 25 3.37 -5.29 -1.37
CA LEU A 25 3.06 -5.06 0.03
C LEU A 25 1.66 -5.53 0.40
N ALA A 26 0.67 -5.38 -0.48
CA ALA A 26 -0.69 -5.88 -0.29
C ALA A 26 -0.72 -7.41 -0.15
N ILE A 27 0.06 -8.13 -0.96
CA ILE A 27 0.20 -9.60 -0.83
C ILE A 27 0.98 -9.98 0.43
N LYS A 28 1.96 -9.17 0.81
CA LYS A 28 2.77 -9.41 2.02
C LYS A 28 1.91 -9.25 3.26
N TRP A 29 1.18 -8.13 3.37
CA TRP A 29 0.37 -7.74 4.52
C TRP A 29 -1.11 -8.16 4.38
N HIS A 30 -1.42 -9.11 3.50
CA HIS A 30 -2.80 -9.57 3.32
C HIS A 30 -3.30 -10.23 4.62
N PRO A 31 -4.43 -9.79 5.21
CA PRO A 31 -4.87 -10.25 6.53
C PRO A 31 -5.17 -11.75 6.60
N ASP A 32 -5.36 -12.40 5.45
CA ASP A 32 -5.48 -13.87 5.33
C ASP A 32 -4.20 -14.62 5.76
N LYS A 33 -3.03 -13.98 5.65
CA LYS A 33 -1.74 -14.56 6.06
C LYS A 33 -1.42 -14.34 7.53
N TYR A 34 -2.28 -13.65 8.28
CA TYR A 34 -2.01 -13.24 9.65
C TYR A 34 -3.17 -13.60 10.58
N GLU A 35 -2.82 -13.97 11.81
CA GLU A 35 -3.76 -14.45 12.81
C GLU A 35 -3.59 -13.63 14.11
N GLY A 36 -4.62 -13.61 14.95
CA GLY A 36 -4.56 -12.95 16.27
C GLY A 36 -4.19 -11.47 16.21
N GLU A 37 -3.18 -11.07 16.99
CA GLU A 37 -2.71 -9.68 17.07
C GLU A 37 -1.99 -9.20 15.81
N ASP A 38 -1.33 -10.09 15.08
CA ASP A 38 -0.63 -9.72 13.85
C ASP A 38 -1.60 -9.41 12.71
N LYS A 39 -2.82 -9.95 12.75
CA LYS A 39 -3.90 -9.55 11.83
C LYS A 39 -4.24 -8.07 11.98
N LYS A 40 -4.33 -7.56 13.21
CA LYS A 40 -4.57 -6.13 13.46
C LYS A 40 -3.41 -5.26 12.94
N LYS A 41 -2.17 -5.72 13.10
CA LYS A 41 -0.99 -5.02 12.52
C LYS A 41 -1.04 -5.04 11.00
N ALA A 42 -1.34 -6.20 10.40
CA ALA A 42 -1.43 -6.37 8.96
C ALA A 42 -2.52 -5.47 8.36
N GLU A 43 -3.70 -5.42 8.97
CA GLU A 43 -4.80 -4.55 8.57
C GLU A 43 -4.39 -3.06 8.65
N LYS A 44 -3.74 -2.65 9.75
CA LYS A 44 -3.25 -1.28 9.91
C LYS A 44 -2.19 -0.91 8.87
N MET A 45 -1.27 -1.83 8.57
CA MET A 45 -0.27 -1.65 7.51
C MET A 45 -0.95 -1.59 6.14
N PHE A 46 -1.92 -2.46 5.88
CA PHE A 46 -2.67 -2.52 4.62
C PHE A 46 -3.40 -1.21 4.34
N ILE A 47 -4.06 -0.62 5.36
CA ILE A 47 -4.70 0.70 5.26
C ILE A 47 -3.67 1.79 4.92
N ASP A 48 -2.51 1.79 5.58
CA ASP A 48 -1.49 2.82 5.36
C ASP A 48 -0.83 2.66 3.96
N ILE A 49 -0.65 1.42 3.48
CA ILE A 49 -0.21 1.07 2.13
C ILE A 49 -1.24 1.51 1.07
N ALA A 50 -2.53 1.27 1.32
CA ALA A 50 -3.62 1.68 0.43
C ALA A 50 -3.70 3.20 0.33
N ALA A 51 -3.67 3.92 1.45
CA ALA A 51 -3.63 5.37 1.50
C ALA A 51 -2.39 5.94 0.79
N ALA A 52 -1.22 5.31 0.99
CA ALA A 52 0.01 5.71 0.31
C ALA A 52 -0.10 5.57 -1.21
N LYS A 53 -0.60 4.43 -1.68
CA LYS A 53 -0.83 4.19 -3.11
C LYS A 53 -1.86 5.19 -3.64
N GLU A 54 -2.96 5.42 -2.95
CA GLU A 54 -3.98 6.38 -3.38
C GLU A 54 -3.38 7.78 -3.50
N VAL A 55 -2.77 8.35 -2.47
CA VAL A 55 -2.16 9.69 -2.52
C VAL A 55 -1.07 9.82 -3.59
N LEU A 56 -0.29 8.75 -3.83
CA LEU A 56 0.82 8.78 -4.78
C LEU A 56 0.41 8.43 -6.22
N THR A 57 -0.75 7.80 -6.44
CA THR A 57 -1.24 7.38 -7.76
C THR A 57 -2.52 8.08 -8.20
N ASP A 58 -3.25 8.72 -7.29
CA ASP A 58 -4.48 9.46 -7.56
C ASP A 58 -4.17 10.80 -8.22
N GLN A 59 -3.85 10.65 -9.49
CA GLN A 59 -4.03 11.65 -10.52
C GLN A 59 -5.20 11.16 -11.42
N GLY A 60 -6.27 10.63 -10.81
CA GLY A 60 -7.47 10.16 -11.49
C GLY A 60 -7.79 8.67 -11.29
N LEU A 61 -8.60 8.36 -10.27
CA LEU A 61 -9.91 7.68 -10.38
C LEU A 61 -9.95 6.34 -11.17
N TYR A 62 -10.07 5.22 -10.45
CA TYR A 62 -11.04 4.15 -10.75
C TYR A 62 -11.04 3.13 -9.59
N LEU A 63 -11.84 3.40 -8.58
CA LEU A 63 -12.54 2.33 -7.86
C LEU A 63 -13.49 1.69 -8.88
N SER A 64 -12.98 0.80 -9.73
CA SER A 64 -13.83 -0.09 -10.50
C SER A 64 -14.11 -1.31 -9.67
N SER A 65 -15.37 -1.40 -9.27
CA SER A 65 -16.20 -2.59 -9.17
C SER A 65 -15.79 -3.69 -8.20
#